data_AF-A0A959VUY2-F1
#
_entry.id   AF-A0A959VUY2-F1
#
_cell.length_a   1.000
_cell.length_b   1.000
_cell.length_c   1.000
_cell.angle_alpha   90.00
_cell.angle_beta   90.00
_cell.angle_gamma   90.00
#
_symmetry.space_group_name_H-M   'P 1'
#
loop_
_entity.id
_entity.type
_entity.pdbx_description
1 polymer ?
#
loop_
_entity_poly.entity_id
_entity_poly.type
_entity_poly.pdbx_seq_one_letter_code
_entity_poly.pdbx_strand_id
1 'polypeptide(L)'
;GDDGLPTGGLTVNGYRQSVEDFVDALNAAGIVAIVDLHWSGPNGVIADGLRPMPDNRSAAFWSSVATRFRDYPSVIFDLFNEPHSRWNADDTKVFTLGWDCWANGGCYAPVEPDTAATSGHKWYRTTGLATLTEVVRNAGATQPIILSGIDYANDLRGWLANAPDDDQLIAGFHNYPEQRCRTTACWNKEIAPLNEKVPVLAAEFGQNGCDRNGHVNRFMDWADDHVIGYLAWAWWSLPDLGCHNFALVSDLDGTPLGAVGNALHDHLATLPAVLPEPPVRVSPGLTIKKAKWKRPNLRLRIGISRKASKKAQVRVRLARDRKSSAGPRTTRRLLRRTIVVKSGAGSLNLRIPSGLKPVRVVVYYPGDDLLLPKTVSRKPASVSKITR
;
A
#
# COMPACT_ATOMS: atom_id res chain seq x y z
N GLY A 1 0.00 -30.03 -9.93
CA GLY A 1 -0.76 -29.28 -10.94
C GLY A 1 -1.66 -30.24 -11.66
N ASP A 2 -2.93 -29.91 -11.78
CA ASP A 2 -3.98 -30.78 -12.36
C ASP A 2 -3.99 -30.83 -13.90
N ASP A 3 -3.14 -30.05 -14.58
CA ASP A 3 -3.23 -29.87 -16.04
C ASP A 3 -1.93 -30.17 -16.82
N GLY A 4 -0.97 -30.93 -16.26
CA GLY A 4 0.21 -31.36 -17.03
C GLY A 4 1.54 -31.57 -16.32
N LEU A 5 1.57 -31.74 -14.99
CA LEU A 5 2.78 -31.92 -14.16
C LEU A 5 3.77 -30.73 -14.28
N PRO A 6 4.63 -30.49 -13.27
CA PRO A 6 5.57 -29.37 -13.38
C PRO A 6 6.44 -29.49 -14.64
N THR A 7 6.63 -28.37 -15.35
CA THR A 7 7.60 -28.30 -16.45
C THR A 7 9.00 -28.66 -15.91
N GLY A 8 9.86 -29.22 -16.77
CA GLY A 8 11.22 -29.62 -16.36
C GLY A 8 11.35 -31.04 -15.79
N GLY A 9 10.33 -31.89 -15.95
CA GLY A 9 10.43 -33.33 -15.65
C GLY A 9 10.24 -33.74 -14.19
N LEU A 10 9.82 -32.80 -13.33
CA LEU A 10 9.48 -33.10 -11.93
C LEU A 10 8.08 -33.70 -11.81
N THR A 11 7.88 -34.54 -10.79
CA THR A 11 6.53 -34.90 -10.33
C THR A 11 5.93 -33.75 -9.51
N VAL A 12 4.61 -33.76 -9.25
CA VAL A 12 3.99 -32.75 -8.36
C VAL A 12 4.66 -32.73 -6.99
N ASN A 13 4.97 -33.89 -6.42
CA ASN A 13 5.66 -33.98 -5.15
C ASN A 13 7.11 -33.52 -5.27
N GLY A 14 7.79 -33.83 -6.38
CA GLY A 14 9.15 -33.35 -6.64
C GLY A 14 9.23 -31.82 -6.69
N TYR A 15 8.29 -31.16 -7.37
CA TYR A 15 8.23 -29.69 -7.38
C TYR A 15 7.97 -29.11 -6.00
N ARG A 16 7.01 -29.67 -5.25
CA ARG A 16 6.73 -29.23 -3.87
C ARG A 16 7.97 -29.38 -2.97
N GLN A 17 8.65 -30.52 -3.07
CA GLN A 17 9.89 -30.76 -2.34
C GLN A 17 10.97 -29.74 -2.73
N SER A 18 11.16 -29.46 -4.03
CA SER A 18 12.15 -28.45 -4.46
C SER A 18 11.83 -27.05 -3.93
N VAL A 19 10.56 -26.66 -3.84
CA VAL A 19 10.15 -25.38 -3.22
C VAL A 19 10.46 -25.40 -1.72
N GLU A 20 10.13 -26.50 -1.03
CA GLU A 20 10.40 -26.66 0.41
C GLU A 20 11.90 -26.63 0.71
N ASP A 21 12.71 -27.37 -0.04
CA ASP A 21 14.17 -27.41 0.09
C ASP A 21 14.79 -26.02 -0.11
N PHE A 22 14.26 -25.24 -1.06
CA PHE A 22 14.73 -23.89 -1.30
C PHE A 22 14.34 -22.92 -0.17
N VAL A 23 13.11 -23.02 0.34
CA VAL A 23 12.67 -22.26 1.52
C VAL A 23 13.52 -22.62 2.75
N ASP A 24 13.78 -23.90 2.98
CA ASP A 24 14.64 -24.39 4.07
C ASP A 24 16.06 -23.83 3.92
N ALA A 25 16.63 -23.82 2.71
CA ALA A 25 17.95 -23.27 2.43
C ALA A 25 18.02 -21.75 2.71
N LEU A 26 17.02 -20.98 2.27
CA LEU A 26 16.94 -19.54 2.54
C LEU A 26 16.84 -19.27 4.05
N ASN A 27 15.94 -19.97 4.74
CA ASN A 27 15.75 -19.79 6.18
C ASN A 27 16.99 -20.21 6.98
N ALA A 28 17.67 -21.29 6.60
CA ALA A 28 18.94 -21.71 7.20
C ALA A 28 20.07 -20.68 6.98
N ALA A 29 20.04 -19.93 5.88
CA ALA A 29 20.94 -18.82 5.61
C ALA A 29 20.52 -17.50 6.32
N GLY A 30 19.44 -17.50 7.09
CA GLY A 30 18.92 -16.29 7.76
C GLY A 30 18.13 -15.37 6.82
N ILE A 31 17.72 -15.85 5.66
CA ILE A 31 16.95 -15.12 4.66
C ILE A 31 15.46 -15.47 4.79
N VAL A 32 14.61 -14.45 4.83
CA VAL A 32 13.15 -14.61 4.78
C VAL A 32 12.74 -15.01 3.36
N ALA A 33 11.95 -16.07 3.24
CA ALA A 33 11.42 -16.53 1.96
C ALA A 33 10.04 -15.90 1.70
N ILE A 34 9.82 -15.37 0.51
CA ILE A 34 8.50 -14.93 0.04
C ILE A 34 8.02 -15.95 -0.99
N VAL A 35 6.90 -16.61 -0.71
CA VAL A 35 6.26 -17.51 -1.67
C VAL A 35 5.18 -16.72 -2.38
N ASP A 36 5.28 -16.63 -3.71
CA ASP A 36 4.39 -15.84 -4.57
C ASP A 36 3.55 -16.74 -5.50
N LEU A 37 2.25 -16.44 -5.58
CA LEU A 37 1.40 -16.96 -6.66
C LEU A 37 1.59 -16.09 -7.90
N HIS A 38 2.63 -16.43 -8.65
CA HIS A 38 3.04 -15.63 -9.81
C HIS A 38 1.98 -15.62 -10.93
N TRP A 39 1.44 -16.80 -11.27
CA TRP A 39 0.41 -16.99 -12.30
C TRP A 39 -0.76 -17.83 -11.79
N SER A 40 -1.98 -17.53 -12.27
CA SER A 40 -3.17 -18.37 -12.09
C SER A 40 -3.53 -19.18 -13.34
N GLY A 41 -4.36 -20.20 -13.19
CA GLY A 41 -4.70 -21.19 -14.23
C GLY A 41 -6.20 -21.46 -14.28
N PRO A 42 -7.02 -20.47 -14.71
CA PRO A 42 -8.47 -20.56 -14.60
C PRO A 42 -9.06 -21.60 -15.54
N ASN A 43 -10.10 -22.31 -15.10
CA ASN A 43 -10.83 -23.31 -15.91
C ASN A 43 -9.96 -24.49 -16.41
N GLY A 44 -8.89 -24.84 -15.68
CA GLY A 44 -8.05 -25.99 -16.03
C GLY A 44 -7.12 -25.76 -17.22
N VAL A 45 -6.83 -24.49 -17.52
CA VAL A 45 -5.71 -24.14 -18.39
C VAL A 45 -4.42 -24.17 -17.59
N ILE A 46 -3.35 -24.60 -18.25
CA ILE A 46 -1.99 -24.50 -17.71
C ILE A 46 -1.71 -23.02 -17.40
N ALA A 47 -1.08 -22.77 -16.25
CA ALA A 47 -0.56 -21.44 -15.92
C ALA A 47 0.60 -21.11 -16.87
N ASP A 48 0.28 -20.47 -17.99
CA ASP A 48 1.18 -20.13 -19.11
C ASP A 48 1.45 -18.61 -19.24
N GLY A 49 1.08 -17.82 -18.24
CA GLY A 49 1.24 -16.37 -18.24
C GLY A 49 0.37 -15.64 -17.22
N LEU A 50 0.53 -14.32 -17.14
CA LEU A 50 -0.19 -13.48 -16.17
C LEU A 50 -1.67 -13.40 -16.51
N ARG A 51 -2.50 -13.67 -15.50
CA ARG A 51 -3.95 -13.43 -15.55
C ARG A 51 -4.24 -12.17 -14.74
N PRO A 52 -5.32 -11.45 -15.07
CA PRO A 52 -5.66 -10.21 -14.37
C PRO A 52 -6.03 -10.37 -12.89
N MET A 53 -6.44 -11.57 -12.49
CA MET A 53 -6.98 -11.87 -11.16
C MET A 53 -6.71 -13.34 -10.75
N PRO A 54 -6.75 -13.65 -9.45
CA PRO A 54 -6.81 -15.02 -8.97
C PRO A 54 -8.11 -15.72 -9.36
N ASP A 55 -8.05 -17.03 -9.47
CA ASP A 55 -9.19 -17.91 -9.77
C ASP A 55 -9.54 -18.79 -8.55
N ASN A 56 -10.47 -19.73 -8.72
CA ASN A 56 -10.86 -20.65 -7.65
C ASN A 56 -9.76 -21.65 -7.25
N ARG A 57 -8.84 -21.99 -8.16
CA ARG A 57 -7.69 -22.87 -7.89
C ARG A 57 -6.61 -22.15 -7.09
N SER A 58 -6.56 -20.83 -7.15
CA SER A 58 -5.69 -20.00 -6.32
C SER A 58 -5.97 -20.22 -4.82
N ALA A 59 -7.24 -20.41 -4.43
CA ALA A 59 -7.59 -20.79 -3.06
C ALA A 59 -7.06 -22.19 -2.68
N ALA A 60 -7.15 -23.18 -3.59
CA ALA A 60 -6.60 -24.51 -3.34
C ALA A 60 -5.06 -24.49 -3.22
N PHE A 61 -4.40 -23.70 -4.07
CA PHE A 61 -2.95 -23.43 -3.98
C PHE A 61 -2.60 -22.88 -2.60
N TRP A 62 -3.26 -21.80 -2.16
CA TRP A 62 -2.96 -21.16 -0.89
C TRP A 62 -3.27 -22.04 0.33
N SER A 63 -4.34 -22.83 0.29
CA SER A 63 -4.60 -23.82 1.34
C SER A 63 -3.46 -24.83 1.46
N SER A 64 -2.94 -25.33 0.34
CA SER A 64 -1.81 -26.27 0.32
C SER A 64 -0.50 -25.63 0.81
N VAL A 65 -0.16 -24.45 0.29
CA VAL A 65 1.09 -23.74 0.62
C VAL A 65 1.08 -23.29 2.08
N ALA A 66 0.00 -22.65 2.54
CA ALA A 66 -0.11 -22.20 3.92
C ALA A 66 -0.09 -23.37 4.91
N THR A 67 -0.74 -24.49 4.59
CA THR A 67 -0.68 -25.70 5.44
C THR A 67 0.76 -26.21 5.57
N ARG A 68 1.53 -26.21 4.48
CA ARG A 68 2.91 -26.72 4.48
C ARG A 68 3.86 -25.84 5.28
N PHE A 69 3.71 -24.52 5.15
CA PHE A 69 4.64 -23.55 5.70
C PHE A 69 4.16 -22.87 6.99
N ARG A 70 2.99 -23.18 7.55
CA ARG A 70 2.48 -22.50 8.77
C ARG A 70 3.44 -22.49 9.96
N ASP A 71 4.30 -23.50 10.06
CA ASP A 71 5.29 -23.65 11.13
C ASP A 71 6.65 -23.00 10.79
N TYR A 72 6.72 -22.27 9.66
CA TYR A 72 7.91 -21.57 9.17
C TYR A 72 7.77 -20.06 9.45
N PRO A 73 8.35 -19.54 10.56
CA PRO A 73 8.19 -18.14 10.94
C PRO A 73 8.89 -17.16 9.98
N SER A 74 9.84 -17.63 9.18
CA SER A 74 10.61 -16.85 8.21
C SER A 74 10.08 -17.00 6.77
N VAL A 75 8.77 -17.22 6.63
CA VAL A 75 8.06 -17.25 5.35
C VAL A 75 7.02 -16.13 5.31
N ILE A 76 6.86 -15.47 4.17
CA ILE A 76 5.80 -14.51 3.87
C ILE A 76 5.03 -15.02 2.64
N PHE A 77 3.72 -14.81 2.61
CA PHE A 77 2.86 -15.24 1.50
C PHE A 77 2.44 -14.05 0.64
N ASP A 78 2.84 -14.00 -0.63
CA ASP A 78 2.37 -13.01 -1.60
C ASP A 78 1.23 -13.59 -2.42
N LEU A 79 0.00 -13.18 -2.12
CA LEU A 79 -1.18 -13.93 -2.54
C LEU A 79 -1.47 -13.87 -4.04
N PHE A 80 -0.94 -12.87 -4.73
CA PHE A 80 -1.03 -12.73 -6.19
C PHE A 80 -0.14 -11.60 -6.70
N ASN A 81 0.75 -11.93 -7.64
CA ASN A 81 1.77 -11.03 -8.16
C ASN A 81 1.21 -9.69 -8.70
N GLU A 82 0.40 -9.73 -9.76
CA GLU A 82 0.04 -8.51 -10.50
C GLU A 82 -1.45 -8.45 -10.87
N PRO A 83 -2.33 -7.95 -9.97
CA PRO A 83 -3.72 -7.65 -10.32
C PRO A 83 -3.79 -6.50 -11.34
N HIS A 84 -4.44 -6.73 -12.49
CA HIS A 84 -4.46 -5.74 -13.57
C HIS A 84 -5.78 -5.70 -14.36
N SER A 85 -6.04 -4.54 -15.00
CA SER A 85 -7.04 -4.46 -16.07
C SER A 85 -6.51 -5.15 -17.33
N ARG A 86 -7.35 -5.44 -18.32
CA ARG A 86 -6.89 -6.02 -19.59
C ARG A 86 -7.14 -5.11 -20.76
N TRP A 87 -6.20 -5.15 -21.68
CA TRP A 87 -6.19 -4.43 -22.94
C TRP A 87 -5.86 -5.38 -24.09
N ASN A 88 -6.40 -5.10 -25.27
CA ASN A 88 -5.96 -5.71 -26.50
C ASN A 88 -4.74 -4.95 -27.07
N ALA A 89 -4.10 -5.51 -28.10
CA ALA A 89 -2.94 -4.91 -28.76
C ALA A 89 -3.21 -3.54 -29.42
N ASP A 90 -4.48 -3.18 -29.62
CA ASP A 90 -4.92 -1.89 -30.16
C ASP A 90 -5.28 -0.87 -29.05
N ASP A 91 -4.82 -1.11 -27.81
CA ASP A 91 -5.13 -0.34 -26.59
C ASP A 91 -6.61 -0.32 -26.18
N THR A 92 -7.46 -1.12 -26.82
CA THR A 92 -8.86 -1.25 -26.39
C THR A 92 -8.92 -1.99 -25.06
N LYS A 93 -9.47 -1.34 -24.04
CA LYS A 93 -9.68 -1.96 -22.72
C LYS A 93 -10.83 -2.97 -22.78
N VAL A 94 -10.55 -4.22 -22.40
CA VAL A 94 -11.50 -5.35 -22.46
C VAL A 94 -11.93 -5.82 -21.08
N PHE A 95 -11.14 -5.56 -20.05
CA PHE A 95 -11.53 -5.78 -18.65
C PHE A 95 -11.03 -4.61 -17.82
N THR A 96 -11.88 -4.06 -16.96
CA THR A 96 -11.46 -3.05 -15.98
C THR A 96 -11.45 -3.69 -14.60
N LEU A 97 -10.26 -3.80 -14.02
CA LEU A 97 -10.13 -4.17 -12.63
C LEU A 97 -10.41 -2.95 -11.75
N GLY A 98 -11.43 -3.06 -10.91
CA GLY A 98 -11.72 -2.12 -9.84
C GLY A 98 -11.46 -2.73 -8.47
N TRP A 99 -11.25 -1.88 -7.48
CA TRP A 99 -11.00 -2.28 -6.10
C TRP A 99 -12.07 -3.19 -5.49
N ASP A 100 -13.35 -3.00 -5.87
CA ASP A 100 -14.43 -3.86 -5.40
C ASP A 100 -14.25 -5.31 -5.88
N CYS A 101 -13.92 -5.52 -7.17
CA CYS A 101 -13.60 -6.87 -7.63
C CYS A 101 -12.29 -7.38 -7.02
N TRP A 102 -11.28 -6.53 -6.83
CA TRP A 102 -10.03 -7.00 -6.23
C TRP A 102 -10.26 -7.50 -4.80
N ALA A 103 -10.97 -6.72 -3.98
CA ALA A 103 -11.29 -7.05 -2.60
C ALA A 103 -12.20 -8.28 -2.47
N ASN A 104 -13.31 -8.28 -3.21
CA ASN A 104 -14.42 -9.21 -2.99
C ASN A 104 -14.41 -10.40 -3.97
N GLY A 105 -13.66 -10.30 -5.06
CA GLY A 105 -13.72 -11.27 -6.16
C GLY A 105 -15.10 -11.29 -6.82
N GLY A 106 -15.44 -12.43 -7.41
CA GLY A 106 -16.76 -12.72 -7.95
C GLY A 106 -17.11 -11.99 -9.26
N CYS A 107 -16.28 -11.06 -9.73
CA CYS A 107 -16.39 -10.56 -11.09
C CYS A 107 -15.85 -11.59 -12.10
N TYR A 108 -16.05 -11.32 -13.38
CA TYR A 108 -15.59 -12.18 -14.46
C TYR A 108 -14.43 -11.51 -15.18
N ALA A 109 -13.33 -12.23 -15.34
CA ALA A 109 -12.13 -11.79 -16.05
C ALA A 109 -11.78 -12.72 -17.22
N PRO A 110 -11.12 -12.24 -18.28
CA PRO A 110 -10.79 -13.05 -19.45
C PRO A 110 -9.76 -14.13 -19.10
N VAL A 111 -9.91 -15.33 -19.66
CA VAL A 111 -9.07 -16.50 -19.32
C VAL A 111 -7.66 -16.45 -19.92
N GLU A 112 -7.51 -15.73 -21.04
CA GLU A 112 -6.26 -15.63 -21.78
C GLU A 112 -5.20 -14.87 -20.98
N PRO A 113 -3.89 -15.19 -21.10
CA PRO A 113 -2.82 -14.42 -20.47
C PRO A 113 -2.67 -13.03 -21.12
N ASP A 114 -2.01 -12.10 -20.44
CA ASP A 114 -1.86 -10.69 -20.87
C ASP A 114 -1.08 -10.50 -22.18
N THR A 115 -0.26 -11.47 -22.53
CA THR A 115 0.44 -11.57 -23.82
C THR A 115 -0.46 -12.03 -24.97
N ALA A 116 -1.70 -12.44 -24.71
CA ALA A 116 -2.64 -12.94 -25.71
C ALA A 116 -3.86 -12.01 -25.86
N ALA A 117 -4.30 -11.88 -27.12
CA ALA A 117 -5.53 -11.18 -27.44
C ALA A 117 -6.74 -11.86 -26.78
N THR A 118 -7.66 -11.07 -26.22
CA THR A 118 -8.86 -11.63 -25.62
C THR A 118 -9.84 -12.07 -26.70
N SER A 119 -10.35 -13.30 -26.60
CA SER A 119 -11.40 -13.78 -27.51
C SER A 119 -12.76 -13.12 -27.27
N GLY A 120 -12.96 -12.55 -26.07
CA GLY A 120 -14.26 -12.08 -25.59
C GLY A 120 -15.24 -13.20 -25.25
N HIS A 121 -14.89 -14.46 -25.47
CA HIS A 121 -15.80 -15.61 -25.36
C HIS A 121 -15.63 -16.42 -24.08
N LYS A 122 -14.45 -16.39 -23.46
CA LYS A 122 -14.14 -17.19 -22.27
C LYS A 122 -13.76 -16.30 -21.10
N TRP A 123 -14.44 -16.53 -20.00
CA TRP A 123 -14.29 -15.76 -18.76
C TRP A 123 -14.25 -16.72 -17.58
N TYR A 124 -13.56 -16.34 -16.51
CA TYR A 124 -13.57 -17.07 -15.25
C TYR A 124 -14.03 -16.17 -14.11
N ARG A 125 -14.65 -16.78 -13.11
CA ARG A 125 -15.07 -16.08 -11.90
C ARG A 125 -13.84 -15.91 -11.00
N THR A 126 -13.57 -14.68 -10.61
CA THR A 126 -12.37 -14.32 -9.84
C THR A 126 -12.51 -14.62 -8.35
N THR A 127 -11.38 -14.83 -7.68
CA THR A 127 -11.26 -14.89 -6.22
C THR A 127 -10.62 -13.60 -5.72
N GLY A 128 -11.17 -13.02 -4.65
CA GLY A 128 -10.71 -11.75 -4.09
C GLY A 128 -9.80 -11.90 -2.87
N LEU A 129 -9.23 -10.77 -2.45
CA LEU A 129 -8.33 -10.65 -1.29
C LEU A 129 -8.88 -11.29 -0.02
N ALA A 130 -10.16 -11.03 0.30
CA ALA A 130 -10.77 -11.53 1.52
C ALA A 130 -10.79 -13.07 1.57
N THR A 131 -11.20 -13.72 0.47
CA THR A 131 -11.21 -15.18 0.38
C THR A 131 -9.82 -15.78 0.47
N LEU A 132 -8.83 -15.21 -0.23
CA LEU A 132 -7.46 -15.74 -0.19
C LEU A 132 -6.83 -15.60 1.21
N THR A 133 -7.05 -14.46 1.87
CA THR A 133 -6.58 -14.23 3.25
C THR A 133 -7.21 -15.21 4.22
N GLU A 134 -8.54 -15.39 4.14
CA GLU A 134 -9.27 -16.35 4.98
C GLU A 134 -8.74 -17.78 4.79
N VAL A 135 -8.46 -18.18 3.54
CA VAL A 135 -7.89 -19.51 3.24
C VAL A 135 -6.54 -19.73 3.92
N VAL A 136 -5.64 -18.74 3.86
CA VAL A 136 -4.33 -18.82 4.53
C VAL A 136 -4.49 -18.93 6.05
N ARG A 137 -5.37 -18.12 6.65
CA ARG A 137 -5.63 -18.16 8.09
C ARG A 137 -6.31 -19.45 8.54
N ASN A 138 -7.25 -19.98 7.76
CA ASN A 138 -7.90 -21.26 8.03
C ASN A 138 -6.94 -22.46 7.97
N ALA A 139 -5.80 -22.34 7.27
CA ALA A 139 -4.74 -23.35 7.30
C ALA A 139 -3.89 -23.32 8.60
N GLY A 140 -4.10 -22.31 9.44
CA GLY A 140 -3.39 -22.10 10.71
C GLY A 140 -2.12 -21.24 10.59
N ALA A 141 -1.89 -20.62 9.42
CA ALA A 141 -0.70 -19.81 9.19
C ALA A 141 -0.85 -18.40 9.77
N THR A 142 0.12 -17.97 10.59
CA THR A 142 0.12 -16.66 11.26
C THR A 142 1.11 -15.68 10.64
N GLN A 143 1.86 -16.11 9.62
CA GLN A 143 2.88 -15.28 9.00
C GLN A 143 2.31 -14.07 8.23
N PRO A 144 3.16 -13.06 7.94
CA PRO A 144 2.75 -11.93 7.12
C PRO A 144 2.26 -12.33 5.74
N ILE A 145 1.30 -11.55 5.23
CA ILE A 145 0.69 -11.72 3.92
C ILE A 145 0.89 -10.43 3.11
N ILE A 146 1.47 -10.54 1.92
CA ILE A 146 1.50 -9.46 0.93
C ILE A 146 0.22 -9.52 0.10
N LEU A 147 -0.49 -8.40 0.08
CA LEU A 147 -1.62 -8.16 -0.82
C LEU A 147 -1.26 -6.99 -1.74
N SER A 148 -1.09 -7.27 -3.02
CA SER A 148 -0.67 -6.26 -3.99
C SER A 148 -1.76 -5.23 -4.32
N GLY A 149 -1.33 -4.07 -4.82
CA GLY A 149 -2.22 -3.08 -5.44
C GLY A 149 -2.87 -3.58 -6.73
N ILE A 150 -3.63 -2.71 -7.39
CA ILE A 150 -4.08 -2.95 -8.77
C ILE A 150 -3.11 -2.28 -9.76
N ASP A 151 -3.40 -2.34 -11.07
CA ASP A 151 -2.56 -1.72 -12.12
C ASP A 151 -1.16 -2.34 -12.15
N TYR A 152 -1.10 -3.68 -12.21
CA TYR A 152 0.13 -4.46 -12.07
C TYR A 152 0.85 -4.11 -10.77
N ALA A 153 0.11 -4.19 -9.66
CA ALA A 153 0.54 -3.82 -8.31
C ALA A 153 1.06 -2.36 -8.12
N ASN A 154 0.95 -1.47 -9.11
CA ASN A 154 1.49 -0.10 -9.03
C ASN A 154 0.52 0.92 -8.38
N ASP A 155 -0.79 0.65 -8.35
CA ASP A 155 -1.79 1.52 -7.73
C ASP A 155 -2.23 1.01 -6.36
N LEU A 156 -1.78 1.72 -5.32
CA LEU A 156 -2.11 1.47 -3.91
C LEU A 156 -3.19 2.41 -3.35
N ARG A 157 -3.77 3.32 -4.16
CA ARG A 157 -4.63 4.41 -3.65
C ARG A 157 -5.91 3.92 -2.96
N GLY A 158 -6.40 2.74 -3.34
CA GLY A 158 -7.57 2.12 -2.72
C GLY A 158 -7.26 1.03 -1.71
N TRP A 159 -5.98 0.68 -1.49
CA TRP A 159 -5.58 -0.48 -0.70
C TRP A 159 -6.19 -0.46 0.71
N LEU A 160 -6.00 0.63 1.45
CA LEU A 160 -6.47 0.76 2.84
C LEU A 160 -8.00 0.67 2.99
N ALA A 161 -8.76 1.02 1.95
CA ALA A 161 -10.22 0.97 2.00
C ALA A 161 -10.79 -0.41 1.65
N ASN A 162 -9.95 -1.32 1.14
CA ASN A 162 -10.34 -2.58 0.52
C ASN A 162 -9.58 -3.80 1.07
N ALA A 163 -8.52 -3.58 1.86
CA ALA A 163 -7.82 -4.64 2.57
C ALA A 163 -8.78 -5.35 3.55
N PRO A 164 -8.69 -6.69 3.69
CA PRO A 164 -9.42 -7.43 4.70
C PRO A 164 -8.95 -7.07 6.12
N ASP A 165 -9.75 -7.45 7.13
CA ASP A 165 -9.38 -7.27 8.53
C ASP A 165 -8.37 -8.36 8.95
N ASP A 166 -7.09 -8.00 8.95
CA ASP A 166 -5.96 -8.85 9.35
C ASP A 166 -4.81 -7.95 9.82
N ASP A 167 -4.13 -8.35 10.90
CA ASP A 167 -3.10 -7.55 11.57
C ASP A 167 -1.67 -7.89 11.11
N GLN A 168 -1.53 -8.75 10.10
CA GLN A 168 -0.27 -9.22 9.53
C GLN A 168 -0.23 -8.99 8.00
N LEU A 169 -0.80 -7.87 7.53
CA LEU A 169 -0.80 -7.50 6.11
C LEU A 169 0.36 -6.57 5.73
N ILE A 170 0.87 -6.77 4.51
CA ILE A 170 1.83 -5.92 3.81
C ILE A 170 1.18 -5.48 2.49
N ALA A 171 1.30 -4.20 2.14
CA ALA A 171 0.86 -3.70 0.85
C ALA A 171 1.95 -3.92 -0.21
N GLY A 172 1.67 -4.79 -1.20
CA GLY A 172 2.59 -5.08 -2.30
C GLY A 172 2.57 -4.01 -3.38
N PHE A 173 3.75 -3.52 -3.76
CA PHE A 173 3.96 -2.47 -4.76
C PHE A 173 4.95 -2.92 -5.83
N HIS A 174 4.60 -2.79 -7.11
CA HIS A 174 5.59 -2.99 -8.18
C HIS A 174 6.01 -1.64 -8.74
N ASN A 175 7.32 -1.45 -8.93
CA ASN A 175 7.87 -0.17 -9.39
C ASN A 175 8.79 -0.30 -10.60
N TYR A 176 8.24 0.11 -11.75
CA TYR A 176 8.96 0.15 -13.02
C TYR A 176 8.90 1.54 -13.69
N PRO A 177 9.85 1.85 -14.60
CA PRO A 177 9.95 3.16 -15.26
C PRO A 177 8.77 3.50 -16.16
N GLU A 178 7.95 2.55 -16.60
CA GLU A 178 6.81 2.81 -17.49
C GLU A 178 5.46 2.90 -16.77
N GLN A 179 5.44 2.67 -15.45
CA GLN A 179 4.21 2.66 -14.69
C GLN A 179 3.78 4.06 -14.23
N ARG A 180 2.50 4.18 -13.87
CA ARG A 180 1.87 5.45 -13.45
C ARG A 180 2.58 6.08 -12.25
N CYS A 181 2.90 5.29 -11.24
CA CYS A 181 3.55 5.73 -10.01
C CYS A 181 5.05 5.44 -10.02
N ARG A 182 5.75 6.06 -10.97
CA ARG A 182 7.21 5.87 -11.20
C ARG A 182 8.13 6.99 -10.68
N THR A 183 7.55 8.00 -10.03
CA THR A 183 8.28 9.23 -9.66
C THR A 183 8.23 9.48 -8.16
N THR A 184 9.26 10.12 -7.62
CA THR A 184 9.32 10.61 -6.24
C THR A 184 8.09 11.43 -5.84
N ALA A 185 7.56 12.23 -6.77
CA ALA A 185 6.34 13.00 -6.52
C ALA A 185 5.10 12.11 -6.32
N CYS A 186 4.99 10.99 -7.05
CA CYS A 186 3.94 10.01 -6.83
C CYS A 186 4.18 9.25 -5.52
N TRP A 187 5.39 8.76 -5.31
CA TRP A 187 5.73 7.96 -4.12
C TRP A 187 5.48 8.72 -2.81
N ASN A 188 5.90 9.99 -2.74
CA ASN A 188 5.62 10.88 -1.61
C ASN A 188 4.12 11.12 -1.37
N LYS A 189 3.32 11.10 -2.45
CA LYS A 189 1.90 11.42 -2.39
C LYS A 189 1.05 10.19 -2.06
N GLU A 190 1.46 9.01 -2.51
CA GLU A 190 0.60 7.82 -2.54
C GLU A 190 1.18 6.67 -1.72
N ILE A 191 2.50 6.46 -1.75
CA ILE A 191 3.16 5.27 -1.17
C ILE A 191 3.60 5.54 0.27
N ALA A 192 4.40 6.57 0.52
CA ALA A 192 4.86 6.91 1.87
C ALA A 192 3.70 7.11 2.88
N PRO A 193 2.60 7.81 2.54
CA PRO A 193 1.46 7.93 3.45
C PRO A 193 0.71 6.61 3.73
N LEU A 194 0.87 5.59 2.88
CA LEU A 194 0.37 4.25 3.13
C LEU A 194 1.33 3.46 4.03
N ASN A 195 2.64 3.51 3.76
CA ASN A 195 3.69 2.83 4.57
C ASN A 195 3.61 3.20 6.06
N GLU A 196 3.21 4.45 6.30
CA GLU A 196 2.91 5.01 7.60
C GLU A 196 1.83 4.25 8.41
N LYS A 197 0.95 3.47 7.76
CA LYS A 197 -0.22 2.80 8.36
C LYS A 197 -0.15 1.28 8.28
N VAL A 198 0.42 0.78 7.20
CA VAL A 198 0.65 -0.63 6.91
C VAL A 198 2.00 -0.71 6.20
N PRO A 199 2.87 -1.68 6.49
CA PRO A 199 4.12 -1.83 5.76
C PRO A 199 3.86 -1.92 4.26
N VAL A 200 4.62 -1.16 3.48
CA VAL A 200 4.69 -1.30 2.03
C VAL A 200 5.97 -2.04 1.70
N LEU A 201 5.87 -3.06 0.84
CA LEU A 201 7.01 -3.75 0.26
C LEU A 201 6.95 -3.58 -1.25
N ALA A 202 8.05 -3.11 -1.84
CA ALA A 202 8.21 -3.16 -3.28
C ALA A 202 8.54 -4.60 -3.69
N ALA A 203 7.51 -5.42 -3.88
CA ALA A 203 7.65 -6.85 -4.15
C ALA A 203 8.32 -7.13 -5.51
N GLU A 204 8.27 -6.15 -6.41
CA GLU A 204 9.16 -6.05 -7.55
C GLU A 204 9.58 -4.60 -7.81
N PHE A 205 10.84 -4.39 -8.17
CA PHE A 205 11.25 -3.17 -8.86
C PHE A 205 12.41 -3.47 -9.80
N GLY A 206 12.56 -2.65 -10.83
CA GLY A 206 13.67 -2.83 -11.76
C GLY A 206 13.64 -1.88 -12.93
N GLN A 207 14.54 -2.08 -13.86
CA GLN A 207 14.55 -1.46 -15.18
C GLN A 207 15.28 -2.38 -16.16
N ASN A 208 14.94 -2.30 -17.44
CA ASN A 208 15.59 -3.06 -18.52
C ASN A 208 16.39 -2.15 -19.46
N GLY A 209 16.89 -1.04 -18.92
CA GLY A 209 17.72 -0.07 -19.63
C GLY A 209 19.12 0.02 -19.03
N CYS A 210 20.09 0.35 -19.88
CA CYS A 210 21.52 0.42 -19.54
C CYS A 210 21.92 1.64 -18.67
N ASP A 211 20.95 2.44 -18.20
CA ASP A 211 21.20 3.61 -17.36
C ASP A 211 21.39 3.22 -15.89
N ARG A 212 22.64 3.16 -15.45
CA ARG A 212 23.00 2.87 -14.05
C ARG A 212 22.43 3.88 -13.05
N ASN A 213 22.30 5.16 -13.42
CA ASN A 213 21.84 6.24 -12.52
C ASN A 213 20.34 6.55 -12.69
N GLY A 214 19.63 5.59 -13.28
CA GLY A 214 18.26 5.73 -13.71
C GLY A 214 17.24 5.56 -12.58
N HIS A 215 16.24 4.74 -12.84
CA HIS A 215 15.09 4.56 -11.98
C HIS A 215 15.43 3.82 -10.67
N VAL A 216 16.27 2.78 -10.76
CA VAL A 216 16.59 1.87 -9.65
C VAL A 216 17.27 2.61 -8.48
N ASN A 217 18.36 3.36 -8.70
CA ASN A 217 19.01 4.13 -7.62
C ASN A 217 18.06 5.17 -6.99
N ARG A 218 17.33 5.93 -7.82
CA ARG A 218 16.37 6.93 -7.31
C ARG A 218 15.28 6.29 -6.47
N PHE A 219 14.85 5.07 -6.81
CA PHE A 219 13.86 4.36 -6.04
C PHE A 219 14.44 3.83 -4.73
N MET A 220 15.61 3.17 -4.76
CA MET A 220 16.25 2.64 -3.55
C MET A 220 16.58 3.75 -2.55
N ASP A 221 17.20 4.86 -2.99
CA ASP A 221 17.46 6.04 -2.14
C ASP A 221 16.17 6.54 -1.47
N TRP A 222 15.09 6.67 -2.25
CA TRP A 222 13.81 7.12 -1.74
C TRP A 222 13.17 6.10 -0.78
N ALA A 223 13.27 4.81 -1.10
CA ALA A 223 12.68 3.74 -0.29
C ALA A 223 13.38 3.64 1.06
N ASP A 224 14.71 3.76 1.10
CA ASP A 224 15.50 3.77 2.34
C ASP A 224 15.13 4.97 3.23
N ASP A 225 15.00 6.17 2.64
CA ASP A 225 14.55 7.39 3.35
C ASP A 225 13.16 7.24 3.99
N HIS A 226 12.34 6.32 3.49
CA HIS A 226 10.97 6.07 3.95
C HIS A 226 10.78 4.72 4.64
N VAL A 227 11.86 3.96 4.85
CA VAL A 227 11.87 2.62 5.44
C VAL A 227 10.88 1.68 4.72
N ILE A 228 11.01 1.63 3.39
CA ILE A 228 10.23 0.76 2.50
C ILE A 228 11.18 -0.34 2.01
N GLY A 229 10.81 -1.61 2.25
CA GLY A 229 11.56 -2.74 1.72
C GLY A 229 11.38 -2.88 0.20
N TYR A 230 12.33 -3.51 -0.47
CA TYR A 230 12.27 -3.73 -1.92
C TYR A 230 12.98 -5.01 -2.35
N LEU A 231 12.48 -5.61 -3.43
CA LEU A 231 13.01 -6.82 -4.06
C LEU A 231 13.26 -6.54 -5.54
N ALA A 232 14.52 -6.59 -5.95
CA ALA A 232 14.89 -6.29 -7.32
C ALA A 232 14.55 -7.47 -8.23
N TRP A 233 13.86 -7.19 -9.33
CA TRP A 233 13.59 -8.16 -10.39
C TRP A 233 14.72 -8.12 -11.44
N ALA A 234 15.48 -9.19 -11.67
CA ALA A 234 15.43 -10.51 -11.03
C ALA A 234 16.80 -11.21 -10.97
N TRP A 235 16.97 -12.11 -10.01
CA TRP A 235 18.17 -12.96 -9.89
C TRP A 235 18.20 -14.05 -10.97
N TRP A 236 18.56 -13.64 -12.19
CA TRP A 236 18.75 -14.50 -13.37
C TRP A 236 20.14 -14.31 -13.93
N SER A 237 20.66 -15.35 -14.61
CA SER A 237 21.88 -15.28 -15.41
C SER A 237 21.51 -15.29 -16.90
N LEU A 238 21.60 -14.13 -17.55
CA LEU A 238 21.34 -13.94 -18.98
C LEU A 238 22.42 -13.04 -19.62
N PRO A 239 23.72 -13.41 -19.51
CA PRO A 239 24.82 -12.52 -19.91
C PRO A 239 24.76 -12.11 -21.39
N ASP A 240 24.26 -12.99 -22.26
CA ASP A 240 24.16 -12.76 -23.70
C ASP A 240 23.12 -11.68 -24.08
N LEU A 241 22.18 -11.38 -23.18
CA LEU A 241 21.14 -10.36 -23.41
C LEU A 241 21.57 -8.95 -22.95
N GLY A 242 22.78 -8.81 -22.41
CA GLY A 242 23.35 -7.52 -21.99
C GLY A 242 22.53 -6.79 -20.93
N CYS A 243 22.36 -5.47 -21.08
CA CYS A 243 21.62 -4.61 -20.14
C CYS A 243 20.16 -4.32 -20.55
N HIS A 244 19.67 -4.98 -21.61
CA HIS A 244 18.30 -4.81 -22.15
C HIS A 244 17.30 -5.85 -21.63
N ASN A 245 17.59 -6.41 -20.46
CA ASN A 245 16.78 -7.39 -19.77
C ASN A 245 16.79 -7.05 -18.26
N PHE A 246 16.13 -7.89 -17.45
CA PHE A 246 16.02 -7.68 -16.00
C PHE A 246 17.00 -8.53 -15.17
N ALA A 247 17.90 -9.29 -15.78
CA ALA A 247 18.87 -10.12 -15.06
C ALA A 247 19.83 -9.26 -14.22
N LEU A 248 19.94 -9.60 -12.94
CA LEU A 248 20.83 -8.94 -11.98
C LEU A 248 22.24 -9.53 -11.98
N VAL A 249 22.44 -10.73 -12.51
CA VAL A 249 23.73 -11.44 -12.43
C VAL A 249 24.16 -12.03 -13.77
N SER A 250 25.47 -12.16 -13.98
CA SER A 250 26.02 -12.84 -15.16
C SER A 250 26.14 -14.35 -14.94
N ASP A 251 26.15 -14.80 -13.69
CA ASP A 251 26.25 -16.19 -13.26
C ASP A 251 25.52 -16.38 -11.92
N LEU A 252 25.27 -17.64 -11.54
CA LEU A 252 24.57 -17.96 -10.30
C LEU A 252 25.48 -17.93 -9.06
N ASP A 253 26.78 -17.67 -9.22
CA ASP A 253 27.70 -17.38 -8.11
C ASP A 253 27.56 -15.92 -7.63
N GLY A 254 26.79 -15.11 -8.35
CA GLY A 254 26.36 -13.79 -7.92
C GLY A 254 27.17 -12.63 -8.48
N THR A 255 27.94 -12.85 -9.55
CA THR A 255 28.63 -11.74 -10.24
C THR A 255 27.61 -10.76 -10.79
N PRO A 256 27.61 -9.47 -10.38
CA PRO A 256 26.60 -8.51 -10.82
C PRO A 256 26.65 -8.23 -12.33
N LEU A 257 25.49 -8.26 -12.99
CA LEU A 257 25.36 -7.90 -14.41
C LEU A 257 25.07 -6.40 -14.55
N GLY A 258 25.92 -5.70 -15.30
CA GLY A 258 25.73 -4.29 -15.58
C GLY A 258 24.53 -4.03 -16.48
N ALA A 259 23.75 -2.96 -16.30
CA ALA A 259 23.97 -1.86 -15.34
C ALA A 259 23.24 -2.03 -14.00
N VAL A 260 22.08 -2.70 -13.99
CA VAL A 260 21.18 -2.76 -12.82
C VAL A 260 21.70 -3.65 -11.71
N GLY A 261 22.29 -4.79 -12.04
CA GLY A 261 22.95 -5.67 -11.05
C GLY A 261 24.04 -4.94 -10.28
N ASN A 262 24.91 -4.19 -10.98
CA ASN A 262 25.93 -3.35 -10.35
C ASN A 262 25.32 -2.26 -9.45
N ALA A 263 24.24 -1.62 -9.90
CA ALA A 263 23.57 -0.58 -9.13
C ALA A 263 23.00 -1.13 -7.82
N LEU A 264 22.29 -2.26 -7.88
CA LEU A 264 21.75 -2.94 -6.71
C LEU A 264 22.86 -3.41 -5.77
N HIS A 265 23.87 -4.12 -6.30
CA HIS A 265 24.99 -4.63 -5.51
C HIS A 265 25.69 -3.51 -4.73
N ASP A 266 26.07 -2.43 -5.43
CA ASP A 266 26.79 -1.33 -4.82
C ASP A 266 25.93 -0.60 -3.78
N HIS A 267 24.62 -0.45 -4.04
CA HIS A 267 23.68 0.15 -3.10
C HIS A 267 23.53 -0.67 -1.82
N LEU A 268 23.26 -1.98 -1.96
CA LEU A 268 23.14 -2.90 -0.82
C LEU A 268 24.43 -2.94 0.02
N ALA A 269 25.60 -2.84 -0.61
CA ALA A 269 26.89 -2.76 0.08
C ALA A 269 27.08 -1.47 0.90
N THR A 270 26.31 -0.42 0.63
CA THR A 270 26.31 0.82 1.42
C THR A 270 25.35 0.81 2.61
N LEU A 271 24.39 -0.13 2.63
CA LEU A 271 23.41 -0.21 3.70
C LEU A 271 24.06 -0.62 5.03
N PRO A 272 23.60 -0.07 6.16
CA PRO A 272 24.07 -0.50 7.46
C PRO A 272 23.64 -1.95 7.73
N ALA A 273 24.48 -2.69 8.49
CA ALA A 273 24.18 -4.06 8.89
C ALA A 273 22.86 -4.20 9.71
N VAL A 274 22.41 -3.10 10.31
CA VAL A 274 21.12 -3.00 10.99
C VAL A 274 20.39 -1.80 10.41
N LEU A 275 19.29 -2.05 9.70
CA LEU A 275 18.42 -0.99 9.23
C LEU A 275 17.70 -0.31 10.41
N PRO A 276 17.45 1.00 10.34
CA PRO A 276 16.71 1.70 11.39
C PRO A 276 15.29 1.13 11.52
N GLU A 277 14.83 0.89 12.75
CA GLU A 277 13.43 0.56 12.97
C GLU A 277 12.54 1.73 12.53
N PRO A 278 11.39 1.46 11.86
CA PRO A 278 10.44 2.51 11.56
C PRO A 278 10.04 3.24 12.86
N PRO A 279 10.05 4.58 12.88
CA PRO A 279 9.69 5.31 14.10
C PRO A 279 8.24 4.97 14.50
N VAL A 280 8.07 4.42 15.70
CA VAL A 280 6.74 4.12 16.23
C VAL A 280 5.96 5.43 16.42
N ARG A 281 4.99 5.65 15.54
CA ARG A 281 4.16 6.85 15.59
C ARG A 281 3.15 6.74 16.72
N VAL A 282 3.08 7.78 17.53
CA VAL A 282 2.18 7.80 18.70
C VAL A 282 1.03 8.78 18.51
N SER A 283 -0.02 8.65 19.30
CA SER A 283 -1.13 9.61 19.25
C SER A 283 -0.61 11.04 19.55
N PRO A 284 -1.03 12.07 18.78
CA PRO A 284 -0.53 13.43 18.95
C PRO A 284 -1.01 14.09 20.26
N GLY A 285 -1.83 13.42 21.07
CA GLY A 285 -2.43 14.02 22.27
C GLY A 285 -3.30 15.25 21.95
N LEU A 286 -3.79 15.35 20.71
CA LEU A 286 -4.53 16.51 20.23
C LEU A 286 -5.81 16.69 21.05
N THR A 287 -5.98 17.86 21.65
CA THR A 287 -7.15 18.21 22.47
C THR A 287 -7.58 19.67 22.27
N ILE A 288 -8.89 19.94 22.30
CA ILE A 288 -9.40 21.32 22.35
C ILE A 288 -9.47 21.77 23.82
N LYS A 289 -8.38 22.35 24.31
CA LYS A 289 -8.29 22.88 25.69
C LYS A 289 -9.31 24.00 25.94
N LYS A 290 -9.54 24.87 24.94
CA LYS A 290 -10.52 25.98 25.04
C LYS A 290 -11.24 26.24 23.73
N ALA A 291 -12.56 26.34 23.76
CA ALA A 291 -13.37 26.91 22.68
C ALA A 291 -14.43 27.83 23.29
N LYS A 292 -14.11 29.12 23.42
CA LYS A 292 -14.98 30.11 24.09
C LYS A 292 -15.34 31.22 23.10
N TRP A 293 -16.62 31.39 22.83
CA TRP A 293 -17.10 32.48 22.00
C TRP A 293 -17.68 33.61 22.85
N LYS A 294 -17.12 34.80 22.75
CA LYS A 294 -17.69 36.03 23.31
C LYS A 294 -17.85 36.97 22.13
N ARG A 295 -19.10 37.27 21.74
CA ARG A 295 -19.40 38.04 20.53
C ARG A 295 -18.47 39.25 20.39
N PRO A 296 -17.86 39.48 19.21
CA PRO A 296 -17.94 38.65 17.99
C PRO A 296 -16.88 37.52 17.92
N ASN A 297 -16.01 37.37 18.92
CA ASN A 297 -14.77 36.60 18.82
C ASN A 297 -14.87 35.20 19.44
N LEU A 298 -14.50 34.19 18.66
CA LEU A 298 -14.24 32.83 19.12
C LEU A 298 -12.75 32.69 19.45
N ARG A 299 -12.45 32.43 20.72
CA ARG A 299 -11.09 32.12 21.20
C ARG A 299 -10.94 30.60 21.31
N LEU A 300 -9.99 30.05 20.56
CA LEU A 300 -9.65 28.64 20.50
C LEU A 300 -8.22 28.44 21.04
N ARG A 301 -8.05 27.45 21.93
CA ARG A 301 -6.74 26.91 22.32
C ARG A 301 -6.76 25.40 22.19
N ILE A 302 -5.71 24.86 21.60
CA ILE A 302 -5.47 23.42 21.46
C ILE A 302 -4.21 23.04 22.21
N GLY A 303 -4.18 21.81 22.72
CA GLY A 303 -2.97 21.14 23.18
C GLY A 303 -2.67 19.98 22.24
N ILE A 304 -1.39 19.71 22.02
CA ILE A 304 -0.87 18.66 21.15
C ILE A 304 0.56 18.32 21.59
N SER A 305 1.11 17.20 21.17
CA SER A 305 2.49 16.81 21.44
C SER A 305 3.48 17.91 21.01
N ARG A 306 4.57 18.07 21.78
CA ARG A 306 5.68 18.98 21.43
C ARG A 306 6.44 18.53 20.19
N LYS A 307 6.34 17.24 19.84
CA LYS A 307 6.93 16.65 18.63
C LYS A 307 6.20 17.04 17.35
N ALA A 308 5.02 17.67 17.45
CA ALA A 308 4.21 18.02 16.29
C ALA A 308 4.92 19.05 15.40
N SER A 309 5.19 18.67 14.15
CA SER A 309 5.89 19.51 13.16
C SER A 309 4.95 20.17 12.15
N LYS A 310 3.75 19.62 11.94
CA LYS A 310 2.78 20.14 10.97
C LYS A 310 1.80 21.14 11.61
N LYS A 311 1.08 21.88 10.77
CA LYS A 311 0.02 22.82 11.22
C LYS A 311 -1.31 22.08 11.38
N ALA A 312 -2.08 22.43 12.41
CA ALA A 312 -3.42 21.89 12.61
C ALA A 312 -4.47 22.69 11.81
N GLN A 313 -5.48 22.00 11.29
CA GLN A 313 -6.59 22.57 10.53
C GLN A 313 -7.84 22.72 11.40
N VAL A 314 -8.50 23.86 11.33
CA VAL A 314 -9.70 24.18 12.11
C VAL A 314 -10.88 24.40 11.19
N ARG A 315 -11.99 23.73 11.50
CA ARG A 315 -13.30 23.94 10.86
C ARG A 315 -14.31 24.40 11.90
N VAL A 316 -14.92 25.57 11.68
CA VAL A 316 -15.97 26.11 12.57
C VAL A 316 -17.28 26.15 11.81
N ARG A 317 -18.23 25.30 12.24
CA ARG A 317 -19.61 25.35 11.74
C ARG A 317 -20.36 26.49 12.43
N LEU A 318 -21.12 27.25 11.65
CA LEU A 318 -21.89 28.40 12.10
C LEU A 318 -23.39 28.15 11.91
N ALA A 319 -24.20 28.72 12.77
CA ALA A 319 -25.66 28.77 12.64
C ALA A 319 -26.16 30.20 12.86
N ARG A 320 -27.41 30.48 12.47
CA ARG A 320 -28.06 31.76 12.79
C ARG A 320 -28.06 31.98 14.30
N ASP A 321 -27.67 33.18 14.68
CA ASP A 321 -27.70 33.59 16.06
C ASP A 321 -29.03 34.27 16.39
N ARG A 322 -29.97 33.50 16.94
CA ARG A 322 -31.31 34.01 17.26
C ARG A 322 -31.31 35.12 18.33
N LYS A 323 -30.22 35.32 19.08
CA LYS A 323 -30.13 36.44 20.04
C LYS A 323 -29.43 37.68 19.45
N SER A 324 -29.16 37.70 18.14
CA SER A 324 -28.67 38.87 17.42
C SER A 324 -29.86 39.54 16.74
N SER A 325 -30.05 40.84 16.95
CA SER A 325 -31.04 41.65 16.23
C SER A 325 -30.67 41.80 14.75
N ALA A 326 -29.36 41.80 14.43
CA ALA A 326 -28.88 41.79 13.05
C ALA A 326 -29.00 40.39 12.43
N GLY A 327 -29.54 40.33 11.21
CA GLY A 327 -29.53 39.13 10.37
C GLY A 327 -28.10 38.71 9.93
N PRO A 328 -27.91 37.46 9.47
CA PRO A 328 -26.62 37.02 8.95
C PRO A 328 -26.15 37.88 7.78
N ARG A 329 -25.00 38.55 7.92
CA ARG A 329 -24.39 39.34 6.82
C ARG A 329 -23.69 38.48 5.75
N THR A 330 -23.76 37.17 5.87
CA THR A 330 -23.15 36.22 4.93
C THR A 330 -23.91 34.89 4.94
N THR A 331 -23.94 34.21 3.80
CA THR A 331 -24.45 32.84 3.64
C THR A 331 -23.44 31.78 4.08
N ARG A 332 -22.16 32.13 4.26
CA ARG A 332 -21.11 31.17 4.65
C ARG A 332 -21.40 30.56 6.02
N ARG A 333 -21.54 29.23 6.09
CA ARG A 333 -21.80 28.47 7.34
C ARG A 333 -20.60 27.66 7.84
N LEU A 334 -19.48 27.71 7.13
CA LEU A 334 -18.25 27.03 7.53
C LEU A 334 -17.03 27.94 7.37
N LEU A 335 -16.30 28.15 8.45
CA LEU A 335 -15.00 28.82 8.44
C LEU A 335 -13.89 27.78 8.51
N ARG A 336 -12.82 27.98 7.72
CA ARG A 336 -11.61 27.15 7.71
C ARG A 336 -10.40 28.01 8.07
N ARG A 337 -9.55 27.55 9.00
CA ARG A 337 -8.33 28.25 9.43
C ARG A 337 -7.24 27.25 9.79
N THR A 338 -6.00 27.71 9.76
CA THR A 338 -4.84 26.94 10.17
C THR A 338 -4.34 27.46 11.52
N ILE A 339 -3.96 26.55 12.42
CA ILE A 339 -3.30 26.85 13.68
C ILE A 339 -1.83 26.41 13.55
N VAL A 340 -0.93 27.37 13.73
CA VAL A 340 0.48 27.07 13.98
C VAL A 340 0.60 26.56 15.42
N VAL A 341 1.22 25.42 15.58
CA VAL A 341 1.54 24.82 16.87
C VAL A 341 2.96 25.25 17.24
N LYS A 342 3.16 25.71 18.47
CA LYS A 342 4.48 25.94 19.05
C LYS A 342 4.52 25.34 20.44
N SER A 343 5.58 24.60 20.75
CA SER A 343 5.83 24.05 22.09
C SER A 343 4.65 23.24 22.66
N GLY A 344 3.94 22.48 21.81
CA GLY A 344 2.82 21.62 22.21
C GLY A 344 1.46 22.32 22.38
N ALA A 345 1.33 23.57 21.92
CA ALA A 345 0.06 24.29 21.96
C ALA A 345 -0.16 25.17 20.73
N GLY A 346 -1.42 25.50 20.47
CA GLY A 346 -1.80 26.41 19.41
C GLY A 346 -2.99 27.26 19.82
N SER A 347 -3.01 28.52 19.39
CA SER A 347 -4.09 29.46 19.69
C SER A 347 -4.61 30.11 18.41
N LEU A 348 -5.92 30.34 18.36
CA LEU A 348 -6.58 31.04 17.27
C LEU A 348 -7.68 31.93 17.82
N ASN A 349 -7.69 33.18 17.38
CA ASN A 349 -8.81 34.09 17.57
C ASN A 349 -9.50 34.30 16.22
N LEU A 350 -10.80 34.00 16.16
CA LEU A 350 -11.58 34.08 14.94
C LEU A 350 -12.78 35.01 15.17
N ARG A 351 -12.92 36.02 14.32
CA ARG A 351 -14.13 36.85 14.28
C ARG A 351 -15.26 36.07 13.62
N ILE A 352 -16.38 35.93 14.31
CA ILE A 352 -17.60 35.33 13.77
C ILE A 352 -18.42 36.43 13.09
N PRO A 353 -18.92 36.21 11.85
CA PRO A 353 -19.75 37.19 11.16
C PRO A 353 -21.00 37.57 11.97
N SER A 354 -21.45 38.82 11.81
CA SER A 354 -22.67 39.31 12.47
C SER A 354 -23.88 38.46 12.10
N GLY A 355 -24.80 38.25 13.05
CA GLY A 355 -25.97 37.40 12.90
C GLY A 355 -25.70 35.89 12.95
N LEU A 356 -24.45 35.46 13.17
CA LEU A 356 -24.07 34.04 13.28
C LEU A 356 -23.41 33.71 14.62
N LYS A 357 -23.57 32.45 15.04
CA LYS A 357 -22.90 31.85 16.20
C LYS A 357 -22.14 30.58 15.80
N PRO A 358 -20.97 30.30 16.39
CA PRO A 358 -20.29 29.02 16.17
C PRO A 358 -21.03 27.91 16.92
N VAL A 359 -21.27 26.77 16.28
CA VAL A 359 -22.00 25.64 16.89
C VAL A 359 -21.12 24.41 17.12
N ARG A 360 -20.07 24.24 16.30
CA ARG A 360 -19.11 23.15 16.43
C ARG A 360 -17.75 23.60 15.94
N VAL A 361 -16.72 23.34 16.73
CA VAL A 361 -15.32 23.48 16.34
C VAL A 361 -14.76 22.08 16.15
N VAL A 362 -14.17 21.83 14.99
CA VAL A 362 -13.43 20.60 14.68
C VAL A 362 -11.98 21.00 14.42
N VAL A 363 -11.04 20.31 15.05
CA VAL A 363 -9.61 20.48 14.83
C VAL A 363 -9.04 19.16 14.34
N TYR A 364 -8.28 19.22 13.25
CA TYR A 364 -7.62 18.09 12.63
C TYR A 364 -6.11 18.34 12.61
N TYR A 365 -5.35 17.41 13.18
CA TYR A 365 -3.92 17.30 12.97
C TYR A 365 -3.67 16.25 11.89
N PRO A 366 -2.93 16.57 10.81
CA PRO A 366 -2.74 15.66 9.69
C PRO A 366 -1.81 14.48 9.99
N GLY A 367 -1.10 14.49 11.12
CA GLY A 367 -0.01 13.56 11.38
C GLY A 367 1.33 14.08 10.86
N ASP A 368 2.40 13.45 11.31
CA ASP A 368 3.78 13.61 10.84
C ASP A 368 4.58 12.33 11.13
N ASP A 369 5.89 12.39 10.91
CA ASP A 369 6.83 11.28 11.03
C ASP A 369 6.85 10.66 12.44
N LEU A 370 6.40 11.38 13.47
CA LEU A 370 6.39 10.91 14.87
C LEU A 370 4.98 10.74 15.43
N LEU A 371 3.97 11.34 14.82
CA LEU A 371 2.63 11.44 15.39
C LEU A 371 1.54 11.06 14.38
N LEU A 372 0.61 10.22 14.84
CA LEU A 372 -0.55 9.82 14.06
C LEU A 372 -1.48 11.02 13.74
N PRO A 373 -2.25 10.97 12.64
CA PRO A 373 -3.34 11.92 12.42
C PRO A 373 -4.37 11.84 13.55
N LYS A 374 -4.97 12.98 13.92
CA LYS A 374 -6.06 13.01 14.92
C LYS A 374 -7.06 14.11 14.63
N THR A 375 -8.33 13.77 14.75
CA THR A 375 -9.44 14.73 14.74
C THR A 375 -10.09 14.81 16.11
N VAL A 376 -10.35 16.02 16.58
CA VAL A 376 -11.15 16.27 17.80
C VAL A 376 -12.21 17.33 17.53
N SER A 377 -13.33 17.27 18.25
CA SER A 377 -14.39 18.28 18.13
C SER A 377 -14.92 18.71 19.48
N ARG A 378 -15.36 19.97 19.57
CA ARG A 378 -15.95 20.55 20.79
C ARG A 378 -17.02 21.58 20.43
N LYS A 379 -18.12 21.59 21.19
CA LYS A 379 -19.11 22.68 21.14
C LYS A 379 -18.57 23.88 21.93
N PRO A 380 -18.63 25.12 21.41
CA PRO A 380 -18.19 26.29 22.17
C PRO A 380 -19.02 26.50 23.45
N ALA A 381 -18.36 26.71 24.59
CA ALA A 381 -18.99 26.71 25.92
C ALA A 381 -19.99 27.87 26.17
N SER A 382 -20.02 28.89 25.31
CA SER A 382 -20.96 30.01 25.40
C SER A 382 -22.24 29.80 24.60
N VAL A 383 -22.38 28.65 23.95
CA VAL A 383 -23.54 28.27 23.13
C VAL A 383 -24.44 27.28 23.89
N SER A 384 -23.96 26.76 25.02
CA SER A 384 -24.60 25.74 25.87
C SER A 384 -25.43 26.30 27.04
N LYS A 385 -25.93 27.54 26.98
CA LYS A 385 -26.93 28.05 27.94
C LYS A 385 -28.33 28.11 27.32
N ILE A 386 -28.92 26.94 27.04
CA ILE A 386 -30.35 26.61 26.86
C ILE A 386 -30.35 25.06 26.91
N THR A 387 -30.95 24.28 27.83
CA THR A 387 -32.15 24.35 28.67
C THR A 387 -31.89 23.54 29.96
N ARG A 388 -32.42 23.98 31.10
CA ARG A 388 -32.92 23.06 32.13
C ARG A 388 -34.43 22.99 31.93
#